data_AF-A0A536Y3M8-F1
#
_entry.id   AF-A0A536Y3M8-F1
#
_cell.length_a   1.000
_cell.length_b   1.000
_cell.length_c   1.000
_cell.angle_alpha   90.00
_cell.angle_beta   90.00
_cell.angle_gamma   90.00
#
_symmetry.space_group_name_H-M   'P 1'
#
loop_
_entity.id
_entity.type
_entity.pdbx_description
1 polymer ?
#
loop_
_entity_poly.entity_id
_entity_poly.type
_entity_poly.pdbx_seq_one_letter_code
_entity_poly.pdbx_strand_id
1 'polypeptide(L)'
;MIPDDKENFASRWSRRKIEARKTAEKPAEAQPPAEPAPAAPAVANTGAAAAPTDASAPRELPPLESLKGLASEYTEFLKPGVGENLRRSALKKLFSDPHFENFERFEAYCEDFTQGEPIPLAMLKTLEH
;
A
#
# COMPACT_ATOMS: atom_id res chain seq x y z
N MET A 1 26.49 16.60 32.03
CA MET A 1 26.76 15.22 32.48
C MET A 1 25.51 14.42 32.17
N ILE A 2 25.46 13.80 31.00
CA ILE A 2 24.33 12.97 30.56
C ILE A 2 24.48 11.64 31.31
N PRO A 3 23.46 11.14 32.04
CA PRO A 3 23.59 9.89 32.75
C PRO A 3 23.82 8.76 31.75
N ASP A 4 24.85 7.95 32.04
CA ASP A 4 25.16 6.70 31.35
C ASP A 4 24.01 5.73 31.62
N ASP A 5 22.99 5.78 30.76
CA ASP A 5 21.90 4.82 30.70
C ASP A 5 22.54 3.49 30.28
N LYS A 6 22.92 2.70 31.29
CA LYS A 6 23.88 1.58 31.26
C LYS A 6 23.58 0.44 30.26
N GLU A 7 22.56 0.58 29.42
CA GLU A 7 22.25 -0.33 28.33
C GLU A 7 21.95 0.43 27.03
N ASN A 8 22.90 0.38 26.09
CA ASN A 8 22.75 0.89 24.73
C ASN A 8 21.50 0.29 24.04
N PHE A 9 20.75 1.11 23.29
CA PHE A 9 19.52 0.75 22.59
C PHE A 9 19.65 -0.54 21.76
N ALA A 10 20.78 -0.71 21.08
CA ALA A 10 21.07 -1.90 20.28
C ALA A 10 21.07 -3.20 21.11
N SER A 11 21.62 -3.15 22.33
CA SER A 11 21.68 -4.31 23.23
C SER A 11 20.31 -4.72 23.75
N ARG A 12 19.40 -3.76 23.95
CA ARG A 12 18.00 -4.02 24.32
C ARG A 12 17.23 -4.64 23.16
N TRP A 13 17.42 -4.11 21.94
CA TRP A 13 16.75 -4.60 20.74
C TRP A 13 17.20 -6.02 20.37
N SER A 14 18.50 -6.31 20.46
CA SER A 14 19.08 -7.63 20.22
C SER A 14 18.51 -8.70 21.14
N ARG A 15 18.48 -8.45 22.46
CA ARG A 15 17.88 -9.37 23.45
C ARG A 15 16.42 -9.68 23.13
N ARG A 16 15.62 -8.66 22.83
CA ARG A 16 14.20 -8.83 22.50
C ARG A 16 13.99 -9.69 21.24
N LYS A 17 14.82 -9.51 20.21
CA LYS A 17 14.78 -10.32 18.98
C LYS A 17 15.17 -11.78 19.24
N ILE A 18 16.16 -12.03 20.11
CA ILE A 18 16.61 -13.38 20.47
C ILE A 18 15.54 -14.10 21.31
N GLU A 19 14.94 -13.42 22.28
CA GLU A 19 13.85 -13.97 23.10
C GLU A 19 12.63 -14.32 22.24
N ALA A 20 12.25 -13.44 21.30
CA ALA A 20 11.14 -13.73 20.37
C ALA A 20 11.39 -14.99 19.53
N ARG A 21 12.64 -15.22 19.09
CA ARG A 21 13.02 -16.44 18.37
C ARG A 21 12.97 -17.68 19.27
N LYS A 22 13.48 -17.60 20.49
CA LYS A 22 13.42 -18.70 21.46
C LYS A 22 11.99 -19.08 21.86
N THR A 23 11.10 -18.10 21.99
CA THR A 23 9.67 -18.35 22.21
C THR A 23 9.00 -19.01 21.01
N ALA A 24 9.40 -18.66 19.78
CA ALA A 24 8.91 -19.31 18.57
C ALA A 24 9.46 -20.73 18.39
N GLU A 25 10.66 -21.01 18.88
CA GLU A 25 11.31 -22.32 18.81
C GLU A 25 10.92 -23.25 19.98
N LYS A 26 10.34 -22.72 21.07
CA LYS A 26 9.81 -23.55 22.15
C LYS A 26 8.62 -24.34 21.61
N PRO A 27 8.67 -25.69 21.58
CA PRO A 27 7.56 -26.49 21.12
C PRO A 27 6.32 -26.17 21.96
N ALA A 28 5.25 -25.76 21.29
CA ALA A 28 3.94 -25.72 21.90
C ALA A 28 3.63 -27.14 22.40
N GLU A 29 3.41 -27.26 23.71
CA GLU A 29 2.85 -28.45 24.34
C GLU A 29 1.69 -28.94 23.48
N ALA A 30 1.79 -30.18 23.01
CA ALA A 30 0.92 -30.76 21.98
C ALA A 30 -0.54 -30.81 22.45
N GLN A 31 -1.36 -29.94 21.88
CA GLN A 31 -2.80 -30.16 21.81
C GLN A 31 -3.07 -31.21 20.72
N PRO A 32 -3.91 -32.25 20.96
CA PRO A 32 -4.09 -33.35 20.03
C PRO A 32 -4.60 -32.88 18.66
N PRO A 33 -4.26 -33.59 17.56
CA PRO A 33 -4.53 -33.13 16.21
C PRO A 33 -6.04 -33.07 15.95
N ALA A 34 -6.56 -31.87 15.67
CA ALA A 34 -7.82 -31.73 14.96
C ALA A 34 -7.60 -32.14 13.50
N GLU A 35 -8.59 -32.86 12.94
CA GLU A 35 -8.66 -33.36 11.57
C GLU A 35 -8.17 -32.39 10.48
N PRO A 36 -7.71 -32.91 9.33
CA PRO A 36 -7.21 -32.08 8.24
C PRO A 36 -8.32 -31.15 7.74
N ALA A 37 -8.12 -29.85 8.01
CA ALA A 37 -8.93 -28.80 7.42
C ALA A 37 -8.82 -28.86 5.89
N PRO A 38 -9.93 -28.63 5.16
CA PRO A 38 -9.90 -28.60 3.71
C PRO A 38 -8.97 -27.50 3.21
N ALA A 39 -8.37 -27.77 2.05
CA ALA A 39 -7.44 -26.90 1.35
C ALA A 39 -7.86 -25.42 1.40
N ALA A 40 -6.87 -24.56 1.65
CA ALA A 40 -6.99 -23.12 1.60
C ALA A 40 -7.79 -22.68 0.37
N PRO A 41 -8.80 -21.81 0.51
CA PRO A 41 -9.39 -21.20 -0.66
C PRO A 41 -8.30 -20.36 -1.32
N ALA A 42 -8.04 -20.65 -2.60
CA ALA A 42 -7.42 -19.71 -3.50
C ALA A 42 -8.03 -18.33 -3.27
N VAL A 43 -7.18 -17.30 -3.29
CA VAL A 43 -7.59 -15.89 -3.31
C VAL A 43 -8.42 -15.62 -4.57
N ALA A 44 -9.67 -16.05 -4.55
CA ALA A 44 -10.69 -15.53 -5.41
C ALA A 44 -10.97 -14.12 -4.87
N ASN A 45 -10.63 -13.12 -5.68
CA ASN A 45 -11.15 -11.77 -5.56
C ASN A 45 -12.67 -11.86 -5.75
N THR A 46 -13.38 -12.33 -4.71
CA THR A 46 -14.83 -12.23 -4.63
C THR A 46 -15.11 -10.80 -4.22
N GLY A 47 -15.38 -9.96 -5.23
CA GLY A 47 -16.15 -8.75 -5.02
C GLY A 47 -17.38 -9.16 -4.22
N ALA A 48 -17.37 -8.86 -2.92
CA ALA A 48 -18.48 -9.09 -2.04
C ALA A 48 -19.58 -8.12 -2.47
N ALA A 49 -20.41 -8.59 -3.39
CA ALA A 49 -21.74 -8.07 -3.63
C ALA A 49 -22.55 -8.32 -2.36
N ALA A 50 -22.37 -7.46 -1.36
CA ALA A 50 -23.31 -7.35 -0.27
C ALA A 50 -24.63 -6.83 -0.87
N ALA A 51 -25.69 -7.63 -0.74
CA ALA A 51 -27.04 -7.26 -1.10
C ALA A 51 -27.40 -5.89 -0.48
N PRO A 52 -28.17 -5.03 -1.18
CA PRO A 52 -28.46 -3.70 -0.69
C PRO A 52 -29.40 -3.81 0.52
N THR A 53 -28.85 -3.57 1.71
CA THR A 53 -29.69 -3.19 2.85
C THR A 53 -29.99 -1.70 2.67
N ASP A 54 -31.14 -1.44 2.04
CA ASP A 54 -31.74 -0.13 1.88
C ASP A 54 -32.24 0.34 3.25
N ALA A 55 -31.35 0.97 4.03
CA ALA A 55 -31.70 1.70 5.25
C ALA A 55 -30.47 2.47 5.78
N SER A 56 -30.15 3.61 5.17
CA SER A 56 -29.50 4.67 5.94
C SER A 56 -30.08 6.00 5.49
N ALA A 57 -30.60 6.74 6.46
CA ALA A 57 -31.28 8.01 6.28
C ALA A 57 -30.48 8.95 5.33
N PRO A 58 -31.16 9.87 4.60
CA PRO A 58 -30.49 10.87 3.78
C PRO A 58 -29.74 11.84 4.68
N ARG A 59 -28.53 11.47 5.12
CA ARG A 59 -27.52 12.47 5.46
C ARG A 59 -27.20 13.10 4.13
N GLU A 60 -27.49 14.39 4.00
CA GLU A 60 -27.29 15.14 2.76
C GLU A 60 -25.84 14.95 2.30
N LEU A 61 -25.66 14.01 1.37
CA LEU A 61 -24.35 13.79 0.78
C LEU A 61 -23.99 15.09 0.07
N PRO A 62 -22.77 15.61 0.27
CA PRO A 62 -22.32 16.78 -0.44
C PRO A 62 -22.54 16.59 -1.95
N PRO A 63 -22.96 17.63 -2.69
CA PRO A 63 -23.04 17.55 -4.14
C PRO A 63 -21.67 17.12 -4.70
N LEU A 64 -21.63 16.22 -5.67
CA LEU A 64 -20.37 15.76 -6.27
C LEU A 64 -19.52 16.91 -6.81
N GLU A 65 -20.15 17.97 -7.30
CA GLU A 65 -19.50 19.18 -7.81
C GLU A 65 -18.80 20.01 -6.72
N SER A 66 -19.18 19.81 -5.45
CA SER A 66 -18.53 20.48 -4.32
C SER A 66 -17.19 19.83 -3.91
N LEU A 67 -16.92 18.61 -4.39
CA LEU A 67 -15.72 17.84 -4.05
C LEU A 67 -14.50 18.38 -4.81
N LYS A 68 -13.48 18.78 -4.06
CA LYS A 68 -12.21 19.36 -4.51
C LYS A 68 -11.05 18.36 -4.34
N GLY A 69 -11.10 17.25 -5.07
CA GLY A 69 -10.03 16.25 -5.10
C GLY A 69 -9.57 15.85 -3.69
N LEU A 70 -8.26 15.83 -3.43
CA LEU A 70 -7.71 15.42 -2.13
C LEU A 70 -8.09 16.32 -0.93
N ALA A 71 -8.59 17.53 -1.18
CA ALA A 71 -9.02 18.45 -0.11
C ALA A 71 -10.42 18.14 0.45
N SER A 72 -11.12 17.14 -0.10
CA SER A 72 -12.49 16.79 0.30
C SER A 72 -12.58 15.44 0.99
N GLU A 73 -13.59 15.30 1.85
CA GLU A 73 -13.87 14.06 2.56
C GLU A 73 -14.75 13.13 1.73
N TYR A 74 -14.29 11.90 1.50
CA TYR A 74 -15.02 10.88 0.70
C TYR A 74 -15.62 9.77 1.57
N THR A 75 -15.37 9.79 2.87
CA THR A 75 -15.78 8.72 3.81
C THR A 75 -17.28 8.46 3.80
N GLU A 76 -18.10 9.50 3.61
CA GLU A 76 -19.56 9.36 3.54
C GLU A 76 -20.05 8.64 2.28
N PHE A 77 -19.37 8.80 1.14
CA PHE A 77 -19.70 8.13 -0.13
C PHE A 77 -19.30 6.65 -0.15
N LEU A 78 -18.43 6.23 0.76
CA LEU A 78 -17.95 4.84 0.86
C LEU A 78 -18.77 3.99 1.84
N LYS A 79 -19.73 4.58 2.57
CA LYS A 79 -20.58 3.86 3.51
C LYS A 79 -21.46 2.80 2.80
N PRO A 80 -21.77 1.69 3.50
CA PRO A 80 -22.77 0.74 3.02
C PRO A 80 -24.13 1.45 2.86
N GLY A 81 -24.86 1.13 1.79
CA GLY A 81 -26.12 1.81 1.42
C GLY A 81 -25.96 2.94 0.40
N VAL A 82 -24.74 3.43 0.12
CA VAL A 82 -24.52 4.38 -0.98
C VAL A 82 -24.58 3.64 -2.32
N GLY A 83 -25.41 4.14 -3.24
CA GLY A 83 -25.55 3.59 -4.58
C GLY A 83 -24.21 3.50 -5.31
N GLU A 84 -23.97 2.39 -5.98
CA GLU A 84 -22.66 2.10 -6.57
C GLU A 84 -22.22 3.15 -7.61
N ASN A 85 -23.17 3.65 -8.42
CA ASN A 85 -22.90 4.71 -9.37
C ASN A 85 -22.42 6.00 -8.68
N LEU A 86 -23.01 6.36 -7.54
CA LEU A 86 -22.65 7.55 -6.78
C LEU A 86 -21.24 7.41 -6.19
N ARG A 87 -20.94 6.22 -5.65
CA ARG A 87 -19.61 5.88 -5.15
C ARG A 87 -18.54 5.96 -6.25
N ARG A 88 -18.81 5.37 -7.43
CA ARG A 88 -17.90 5.41 -8.58
C ARG A 88 -17.67 6.84 -9.06
N SER A 89 -18.70 7.68 -9.11
CA SER A 89 -18.57 9.08 -9.50
C SER A 89 -17.74 9.89 -8.50
N ALA A 90 -17.94 9.68 -7.19
CA ALA A 90 -17.12 10.32 -6.15
C ALA A 90 -15.64 9.91 -6.26
N LEU A 91 -15.36 8.62 -6.42
CA LEU A 91 -14.00 8.12 -6.62
C LEU A 91 -13.37 8.65 -7.91
N LYS A 92 -14.13 8.72 -9.00
CA LYS A 92 -13.65 9.32 -10.25
C LYS A 92 -13.24 10.78 -10.05
N LYS A 93 -13.99 11.53 -9.23
CA LYS A 93 -13.66 12.91 -8.88
C LYS A 93 -12.40 13.00 -8.01
N LEU A 94 -12.20 12.08 -7.07
CA LEU A 94 -10.98 11.99 -6.24
C LEU A 94 -9.73 11.74 -7.11
N PHE A 95 -9.78 10.79 -8.02
CA PHE A 95 -8.64 10.42 -8.87
C PHE A 95 -8.42 11.35 -10.07
N SER A 96 -9.30 12.33 -10.28
CA SER A 96 -9.09 13.40 -11.27
C SER A 96 -8.23 14.54 -10.71
N ASP A 97 -7.71 14.43 -9.49
CA ASP A 97 -6.86 15.44 -8.88
C ASP A 97 -5.46 15.46 -9.54
N PRO A 98 -4.92 16.64 -9.90
CA PRO A 98 -3.60 16.77 -10.53
C PRO A 98 -2.46 16.13 -9.73
N HIS A 99 -2.63 15.95 -8.43
CA HIS A 99 -1.67 15.23 -7.59
C HIS A 99 -1.36 13.83 -8.13
N PHE A 100 -2.36 13.13 -8.70
CA PHE A 100 -2.20 11.77 -9.24
C PHE A 100 -1.64 11.74 -10.66
N GLU A 101 -1.60 12.88 -11.36
CA GLU A 101 -1.04 12.96 -12.72
C GLU A 101 0.50 12.99 -12.69
N ASN A 102 1.08 13.44 -11.59
CA ASN A 102 2.52 13.48 -11.42
C ASN A 102 3.04 12.07 -11.14
N PHE A 103 3.70 11.49 -12.14
CA PHE A 103 4.50 10.30 -11.96
C PHE A 103 5.73 10.64 -11.11
N GLU A 104 5.67 10.36 -9.81
CA GLU A 104 6.85 10.39 -8.97
C GLU A 104 7.77 9.22 -9.38
N ARG A 105 8.83 9.53 -10.12
CA ARG A 105 9.86 8.57 -10.55
C ARG A 105 10.63 8.10 -9.31
N PHE A 106 10.08 7.14 -8.58
CA PHE A 106 10.69 6.62 -7.35
C PHE A 106 11.58 5.39 -7.57
N GLU A 107 12.01 5.11 -8.80
CA GLU A 107 12.84 3.94 -9.06
C GLU A 107 14.13 4.32 -9.79
N ALA A 108 15.26 3.85 -9.23
CA ALA A 108 16.62 4.09 -9.71
C ALA A 108 16.89 3.58 -11.14
N TYR A 109 15.88 3.00 -11.81
CA TYR A 109 15.97 2.38 -13.13
C TYR A 109 14.76 2.68 -14.03
N CYS A 110 13.98 3.73 -13.76
CA CYS A 110 12.91 4.16 -14.68
C CYS A 110 13.41 4.84 -15.97
N GLU A 111 14.73 4.94 -16.15
CA GLU A 111 15.34 5.56 -17.33
C GLU A 111 15.46 4.57 -18.49
N ASP A 112 15.38 5.08 -19.72
CA ASP A 112 15.62 4.27 -20.91
C ASP A 112 17.13 4.16 -21.14
N PHE A 113 17.72 3.05 -20.70
CA PHE A 113 19.14 2.74 -20.88
C PHE A 113 19.49 2.24 -22.29
N THR A 114 18.51 2.13 -23.20
CA THR A 114 18.78 1.82 -24.62
C THR A 114 19.29 3.05 -25.38
N GLN A 115 19.06 4.25 -24.83
CA GLN A 115 19.63 5.49 -25.32
C GLN A 115 21.06 5.62 -24.79
N GLY A 116 22.04 5.21 -25.60
CA GLY A 116 23.45 5.50 -25.33
C GLY A 116 23.80 6.94 -25.70
N GLU A 117 24.67 7.56 -24.90
CA GLU A 117 25.28 8.85 -25.30
C GLU A 117 26.21 8.61 -26.50
N PRO A 118 26.14 9.43 -27.58
CA PRO A 118 26.97 9.23 -28.75
C PRO A 118 28.45 9.41 -28.42
N ILE A 119 29.30 8.52 -28.95
CA ILE A 119 30.75 8.60 -28.75
C ILE A 119 31.26 9.96 -29.29
N PRO A 120 32.00 10.75 -28.49
CA PRO A 120 32.54 12.02 -28.95
C PRO A 120 33.46 11.86 -30.18
N LEU A 121 33.35 12.78 -31.15
CA LEU A 121 34.13 12.73 -32.39
C LEU A 121 35.65 12.69 -32.16
N ALA A 122 36.13 13.32 -31.07
CA ALA A 122 37.53 13.28 -30.70
C ALA A 122 38.01 11.86 -30.35
N MET A 123 37.17 11.07 -29.67
CA MET A 123 37.43 9.67 -29.32
C MET A 123 37.24 8.74 -30.51
N LEU A 124 36.29 9.03 -31.42
CA LEU A 124 36.15 8.27 -32.66
C LEU A 124 37.40 8.34 -33.55
N LYS A 125 38.03 9.51 -33.63
CA LYS A 125 39.27 9.71 -34.41
C LYS A 125 40.47 8.89 -33.90
N THR A 126 40.47 8.48 -32.63
CA THR A 126 41.55 7.66 -32.07
C THR A 126 41.35 6.15 -32.31
N LEU A 127 40.18 5.75 -32.83
CA LEU A 127 39.84 4.35 -33.07
C LEU A 127 40.06 3.92 -34.54
N GLU A 128 40.30 4.87 -35.46
CA GLU A 128 40.74 4.55 -36.81
C GLU A 128 42.22 4.19 -36.81
N HIS A 129 42.50 2.88 -36.74
CA HIS A 129 43.82 2.28 -36.91
C HIS A 129 43.85 1.39 -38.15
#